data_AF-A0A6J6ESR9-F1
#
_entry.id   AF-A0A6J6ESR9-F1
#
_cell.length_a   1.000
_cell.length_b   1.000
_cell.length_c   1.000
_cell.angle_alpha   90.00
_cell.angle_beta   90.00
_cell.angle_gamma   90.00
#
_symmetry.space_group_name_H-M   'P 1'
#
loop_
_entity.id
_entity.type
_entity.pdbx_description
1 polymer ?
#
loop_
_entity_poly.entity_id
_entity_poly.type
_entity_poly.pdbx_seq_one_letter_code
_entity_poly.pdbx_strand_id
1 'polypeptide(L)'
;MANLNFVHGIAQALWQKKLFHIDLNGQRGPKYDQDFVFGHGDLKSAFFLVDLLERYGYSGPKHFDYKPVRTDDESGVWASATSNMRMYLILKERAKAFRSDPRVIEAMKNSNIPGLEVPTLAANESWKDLANDVFDADAAGKRGYGYEVLDQLALEHLMGVLP
;
A
#
# COMPACT_ATOMS: atom_id res chain seq x y z
N MET A 1 -15.46 4.18 -4.81
CA MET A 1 -16.45 4.46 -5.89
C MET A 1 -16.30 3.51 -7.08
N ALA A 2 -15.17 3.42 -7.77
CA ALA A 2 -15.02 2.55 -8.95
C ALA A 2 -14.48 1.14 -8.66
N ASN A 3 -14.35 0.75 -7.38
CA ASN A 3 -13.68 -0.48 -6.93
C ASN A 3 -12.24 -0.67 -7.43
N LEU A 4 -11.58 0.42 -7.85
CA LEU A 4 -10.16 0.42 -8.19
C LEU A 4 -9.31 0.36 -6.90
N ASN A 5 -8.11 -0.21 -7.02
CA ASN A 5 -7.12 -0.17 -5.95
C ASN A 5 -6.46 1.21 -5.90
N PHE A 6 -6.72 1.96 -4.83
CA PHE A 6 -6.19 3.32 -4.68
C PHE A 6 -4.67 3.33 -4.54
N VAL A 7 -4.07 2.37 -3.82
CA VAL A 7 -2.61 2.26 -3.63
C VAL A 7 -1.91 2.11 -4.98
N HIS A 8 -2.44 1.29 -5.89
CA HIS A 8 -1.84 1.09 -7.21
C HIS A 8 -1.92 2.37 -8.07
N GLY A 9 -3.06 3.07 -8.03
CA GLY A 9 -3.21 4.36 -8.73
C GLY A 9 -2.23 5.41 -8.21
N ILE A 10 -2.03 5.47 -6.89
CA ILE A 10 -1.05 6.36 -6.26
C ILE A 10 0.39 5.95 -6.62
N ALA A 11 0.70 4.65 -6.64
CA ALA A 11 2.02 4.17 -7.05
C ALA A 11 2.36 4.59 -8.50
N GLN A 12 1.38 4.51 -9.41
CA GLN A 12 1.53 5.00 -10.77
C GLN A 12 1.73 6.52 -10.81
N ALA A 13 0.94 7.30 -10.05
CA ALA A 13 1.11 8.74 -9.98
C ALA A 13 2.50 9.16 -9.45
N LEU A 14 3.04 8.42 -8.47
CA LEU A 14 4.40 8.59 -7.97
C LEU A 14 5.44 8.25 -9.03
N TRP A 15 5.28 7.11 -9.73
CA TRP A 15 6.18 6.69 -10.81
C TRP A 15 6.27 7.75 -11.93
N GLN A 16 5.14 8.36 -12.29
CA GLN A 16 5.09 9.44 -13.27
C GLN A 16 5.54 10.81 -12.74
N LYS A 17 5.85 10.93 -11.43
CA LYS A 17 6.15 12.20 -10.75
C LYS A 17 5.00 13.22 -10.87
N LYS A 18 3.76 12.73 -10.78
CA LYS A 18 2.52 13.52 -10.95
C LYS A 18 1.60 13.54 -9.73
N LEU A 19 1.99 12.91 -8.61
CA LEU A 19 1.28 13.08 -7.34
C LEU A 19 1.61 14.44 -6.71
N PHE A 20 0.95 15.50 -7.17
CA PHE A 20 1.19 16.87 -6.67
C PHE A 20 0.43 17.17 -5.37
N HIS A 21 -0.73 16.54 -5.19
CA HIS A 21 -1.58 16.63 -4.01
C HIS A 21 -2.27 15.27 -3.78
N ILE A 22 -2.80 15.05 -2.57
CA ILE A 22 -3.60 13.86 -2.25
C ILE A 22 -4.69 14.23 -1.25
N ASP A 23 -5.90 13.70 -1.50
CA ASP A 23 -7.03 13.79 -0.58
C ASP A 23 -7.23 12.43 0.10
N LEU A 24 -7.31 12.45 1.43
CA LEU A 24 -7.41 11.26 2.28
C LEU A 24 -8.78 11.18 2.95
N ASN A 25 -9.53 10.12 2.66
CA ASN A 25 -10.80 9.80 3.29
C ASN A 25 -11.09 8.28 3.28
N GLY A 26 -12.30 7.89 3.62
CA GLY A 26 -12.76 6.51 3.68
C GLY A 26 -14.02 6.25 2.84
N GLN A 27 -14.06 5.09 2.20
CA GLN A 27 -15.17 4.64 1.34
C GLN A 27 -15.40 3.14 1.48
N ARG A 28 -16.65 2.67 1.37
CA ARG A 28 -17.00 1.24 1.25
C ARG A 28 -17.48 0.89 -0.15
N GLY A 29 -16.54 0.68 -1.08
CA GLY A 29 -16.80 0.15 -2.42
C GLY A 29 -17.62 1.07 -3.34
N PRO A 30 -18.30 0.49 -4.35
CA PRO A 30 -19.15 1.23 -5.30
C PRO A 30 -20.49 1.64 -4.72
N LYS A 31 -20.61 2.94 -4.40
CA LYS A 31 -21.82 3.63 -3.95
C LYS A 31 -21.58 5.13 -4.03
N TYR A 32 -22.53 5.91 -3.53
CA TYR A 32 -22.37 7.35 -3.32
C TYR A 32 -21.07 7.65 -2.55
N ASP A 33 -20.55 8.85 -2.77
CA ASP A 33 -19.33 9.31 -2.10
C ASP A 33 -19.58 9.52 -0.60
N GLN A 34 -18.90 8.75 0.23
CA GLN A 34 -19.22 8.65 1.67
C GLN A 34 -18.42 9.62 2.54
N ASP A 35 -17.24 10.03 2.09
CA ASP A 35 -16.36 10.97 2.81
C ASP A 35 -16.09 10.59 4.26
N PHE A 36 -15.89 9.30 4.56
CA PHE A 36 -15.57 8.91 5.94
C PHE A 36 -14.18 9.38 6.35
N VAL A 37 -13.94 9.41 7.66
CA VAL A 37 -12.59 9.53 8.23
C VAL A 37 -11.64 8.54 7.53
N PHE A 38 -10.42 9.01 7.23
CA PHE A 38 -9.38 8.20 6.63
C PHE A 38 -9.16 6.88 7.41
N GLY A 39 -9.18 5.75 6.69
CA GLY A 39 -9.06 4.41 7.28
C GLY A 39 -10.36 3.79 7.82
N HIS A 40 -11.48 4.52 7.88
CA HIS A 40 -12.77 3.96 8.32
C HIS A 40 -13.58 3.29 7.17
N GLY A 41 -13.00 3.23 5.98
CA GLY A 41 -13.50 2.48 4.82
C GLY A 41 -12.76 1.15 4.64
N ASP A 42 -11.93 1.08 3.60
CA ASP A 42 -10.99 -0.02 3.39
C ASP A 42 -9.71 0.20 4.22
N LEU A 43 -9.67 -0.39 5.42
CA LEU A 43 -8.56 -0.25 6.35
C LEU A 43 -7.25 -0.86 5.83
N LYS A 44 -7.33 -2.00 5.12
CA LYS A 44 -6.15 -2.67 4.56
C LYS A 44 -5.52 -1.82 3.46
N SER A 45 -6.34 -1.25 2.58
CA SER A 45 -5.85 -0.30 1.57
C SER A 45 -5.26 0.95 2.20
N ALA A 46 -5.86 1.49 3.27
CA ALA A 46 -5.31 2.66 3.98
C ALA A 46 -3.94 2.37 4.60
N PHE A 47 -3.75 1.18 5.19
CA PHE A 47 -2.46 0.73 5.70
C PHE A 47 -1.37 0.72 4.62
N PHE A 48 -1.62 0.07 3.48
CA PHE A 48 -0.65 0.02 2.38
C PHE A 48 -0.44 1.37 1.68
N LEU A 49 -1.44 2.26 1.68
CA LEU A 49 -1.26 3.62 1.20
C LEU A 49 -0.26 4.39 2.08
N VAL A 50 -0.41 4.31 3.41
CA VAL A 50 0.52 4.98 4.33
C VAL A 50 1.93 4.40 4.19
N ASP A 51 2.06 3.06 4.11
CA ASP A 51 3.34 2.41 3.80
C ASP A 51 3.98 2.97 2.51
N LEU A 52 3.21 3.07 1.42
CA LEU A 52 3.70 3.59 0.15
C LEU A 52 4.17 5.04 0.25
N LEU A 53 3.33 5.93 0.79
CA LEU A 53 3.62 7.36 0.86
C LEU A 53 4.85 7.65 1.73
N GLU A 54 5.00 6.95 2.85
CA GLU A 54 6.11 7.12 3.77
C GLU A 54 7.42 6.57 3.19
N ARG A 55 7.40 5.38 2.57
CA ARG A 55 8.60 4.80 1.93
C ARG A 55 9.10 5.59 0.72
N TYR A 56 8.18 6.15 -0.08
CA TYR A 56 8.54 6.99 -1.22
C TYR A 56 8.79 8.45 -0.84
N GLY A 57 8.72 8.79 0.46
CA GLY A 57 9.02 10.12 0.95
C GLY A 57 8.12 11.21 0.36
N TYR A 58 6.83 10.92 0.13
CA TYR A 58 5.90 11.91 -0.41
C TYR A 58 5.82 13.13 0.53
N SER A 59 6.37 14.26 0.08
CA SER A 59 6.55 15.47 0.87
C SER A 59 5.37 16.43 0.85
N GLY A 60 4.38 16.20 -0.01
CA GLY A 60 3.18 17.02 -0.07
C GLY A 60 2.26 16.85 1.15
N PRO A 61 1.27 17.75 1.32
CA PRO A 61 0.34 17.71 2.44
C PRO A 61 -0.39 16.36 2.55
N LYS A 62 -0.71 15.97 3.79
CA LYS A 62 -1.65 14.87 4.06
C LYS A 62 -3.02 15.49 4.30
N HIS A 63 -3.65 15.94 3.22
CA HIS A 63 -4.92 16.65 3.26
C HIS A 63 -6.09 15.67 3.48
N PHE A 64 -7.00 16.01 4.40
CA PHE A 64 -8.17 15.20 4.72
C PHE A 64 -9.42 15.87 4.16
N ASP A 65 -9.89 15.40 3.01
CA ASP A 65 -11.15 15.82 2.40
C ASP A 65 -12.26 14.82 2.78
N TYR A 66 -12.89 15.06 3.92
CA TYR A 66 -13.86 14.15 4.52
C TYR A 66 -15.02 14.94 5.15
N LYS A 67 -16.08 14.24 5.56
CA LYS A 67 -17.23 14.80 6.25
C LYS A 67 -17.44 14.09 7.59
N PRO A 68 -17.57 14.83 8.71
CA PRO A 68 -18.17 14.28 9.92
C PRO A 68 -19.53 13.66 9.60
N VAL A 69 -19.87 12.53 10.23
CA VAL A 69 -21.13 11.85 9.89
C VAL A 69 -22.31 12.72 10.30
N ARG A 70 -23.38 12.71 9.49
CA ARG A 70 -24.56 13.57 9.68
C ARG A 70 -25.22 13.43 11.06
N THR A 71 -25.00 12.32 11.76
CA THR A 71 -25.57 12.03 13.07
C THR A 71 -24.80 12.63 14.24
N ASP A 72 -23.58 13.13 14.02
CA ASP A 72 -22.75 13.72 15.06
C ASP A 72 -23.15 15.17 15.37
N ASP A 73 -22.77 15.63 16.56
CA ASP A 73 -22.82 17.02 16.99
C ASP A 73 -21.46 17.73 16.81
N GLU A 74 -21.33 18.96 17.29
CA GLU A 74 -20.08 19.73 17.20
C GLU A 74 -18.89 19.02 17.87
N SER A 75 -19.12 18.28 18.96
CA SER A 75 -18.05 17.52 19.62
C SER A 75 -17.55 16.38 18.73
N GLY A 76 -18.47 15.72 18.01
CA GLY A 76 -18.16 14.69 17.02
C GLY A 76 -17.39 15.24 15.81
N VAL A 77 -17.63 16.49 15.38
CA VAL A 77 -16.83 17.15 14.33
C VAL A 77 -15.35 17.21 14.73
N TRP A 78 -15.04 17.72 15.91
CA TRP A 78 -13.66 17.83 16.38
C TRP A 78 -13.02 16.47 16.68
N ALA A 79 -13.82 15.51 17.19
CA ALA A 79 -13.38 14.14 17.37
C ALA A 79 -12.98 13.49 16.04
N SER A 80 -13.83 13.60 15.01
CA SER A 80 -13.55 13.02 13.68
C SER A 80 -12.36 13.68 12.97
N ALA A 81 -12.14 14.98 13.17
CA ALA A 81 -10.94 15.67 12.68
C ALA A 81 -9.67 15.10 13.33
N THR A 82 -9.73 14.88 14.65
CA THR A 82 -8.65 14.23 15.41
C THR A 82 -8.44 12.78 14.95
N SER A 83 -9.51 12.04 14.67
CA SER A 83 -9.44 10.65 14.22
C SER A 83 -8.67 10.49 12.91
N ASN A 84 -8.83 11.41 11.95
CA ASN A 84 -8.06 11.38 10.69
C ASN A 84 -6.55 11.37 10.93
N MET A 85 -6.05 12.32 11.73
CA MET A 85 -4.64 12.42 12.08
C MET A 85 -4.16 11.20 12.87
N ARG A 86 -4.95 10.75 13.85
CA ARG A 86 -4.63 9.57 14.66
C ARG A 86 -4.54 8.31 13.80
N MET A 87 -5.49 8.09 12.90
CA MET A 87 -5.49 6.95 12.00
C MET A 87 -4.23 6.95 11.12
N TYR A 88 -3.88 8.09 10.52
CA TYR A 88 -2.65 8.19 9.73
C TYR A 88 -1.40 7.84 10.56
N LEU A 89 -1.27 8.41 11.76
CA LEU A 89 -0.11 8.19 12.62
C LEU A 89 0.00 6.73 13.11
N ILE A 90 -1.13 6.10 13.47
CA ILE A 90 -1.16 4.68 13.87
C ILE A 90 -0.72 3.81 12.68
N LEU A 91 -1.30 4.02 11.50
CA LEU A 91 -0.95 3.25 10.31
C LEU A 91 0.52 3.45 9.91
N LYS A 92 1.06 4.66 10.08
CA LYS A 92 2.48 4.97 9.86
C LYS A 92 3.38 4.18 10.81
N GLU A 93 3.05 4.12 12.08
CA GLU A 93 3.78 3.32 13.07
C GLU A 93 3.77 1.83 12.71
N ARG A 94 2.58 1.28 12.38
CA ARG A 94 2.46 -0.13 11.97
C ARG A 94 3.20 -0.44 10.67
N ALA A 95 3.13 0.45 9.67
CA ALA A 95 3.83 0.28 8.41
C ALA A 95 5.35 0.28 8.61
N LYS A 96 5.86 1.17 9.48
CA LYS A 96 7.28 1.18 9.86
C LYS A 96 7.69 -0.14 10.54
N ALA A 97 6.90 -0.61 11.50
CA ALA A 97 7.15 -1.88 12.18
C ALA A 97 7.17 -3.06 11.19
N PHE A 98 6.17 -3.14 10.31
CA PHE A 98 6.06 -4.14 9.24
C PHE A 98 7.33 -4.19 8.40
N ARG A 99 7.81 -3.05 7.92
CA ARG A 99 9.01 -3.00 7.07
C ARG A 99 10.33 -3.30 7.80
N SER A 100 10.35 -3.15 9.12
CA SER A 100 11.53 -3.44 9.95
C SER A 100 11.57 -4.88 10.49
N ASP A 101 10.48 -5.65 10.35
CA ASP A 101 10.39 -7.01 10.88
C ASP A 101 11.23 -7.99 10.03
N PRO A 102 12.20 -8.71 10.62
CA PRO A 102 12.99 -9.72 9.91
C PRO A 102 12.14 -10.81 9.23
N ARG A 103 11.00 -11.18 9.81
CA ARG A 103 10.06 -12.16 9.23
C ARG A 103 9.46 -11.65 7.94
N VAL A 104 9.10 -10.36 7.91
CA VAL A 104 8.57 -9.69 6.71
C VAL A 104 9.64 -9.57 5.64
N ILE A 105 10.85 -9.15 6.02
CA ILE A 105 11.99 -9.04 5.09
C ILE A 105 12.27 -10.40 4.44
N GLU A 106 12.26 -11.48 5.23
CA GLU A 106 12.46 -12.84 4.73
C GLU A 106 11.31 -13.29 3.81
N ALA A 107 10.06 -13.05 4.22
CA ALA A 107 8.89 -13.34 3.39
C ALA A 107 8.94 -12.60 2.03
N MET A 108 9.34 -11.33 2.02
CA MET A 108 9.50 -10.54 0.79
C MET A 108 10.59 -11.11 -0.14
N LYS A 109 11.70 -11.60 0.41
CA LYS A 109 12.77 -12.27 -0.36
C LYS A 109 12.26 -13.58 -0.97
N ASN A 110 11.56 -14.39 -0.19
CA ASN A 110 10.97 -15.64 -0.67
C ASN A 110 9.96 -15.41 -1.81
N SER A 111 9.18 -14.33 -1.71
CA SER A 111 8.28 -13.85 -2.76
C SER A 111 8.96 -13.17 -3.95
N ASN A 112 10.30 -13.06 -3.97
CA ASN A 112 11.09 -12.38 -4.99
C ASN A 112 10.69 -10.93 -5.27
N ILE A 113 10.15 -10.21 -4.28
CA ILE A 113 9.72 -8.82 -4.47
C ILE A 113 10.91 -7.92 -4.90
N PRO A 114 12.09 -7.99 -4.25
CA PRO A 114 13.25 -7.22 -4.70
C PRO A 114 13.73 -7.57 -6.11
N GLY A 115 13.43 -8.77 -6.60
CA GLY A 115 13.80 -9.20 -7.95
C GLY A 115 13.13 -8.37 -9.05
N LEU A 116 11.99 -7.73 -8.78
CA LEU A 116 11.31 -6.85 -9.75
C LEU A 116 12.06 -5.53 -9.99
N GLU A 117 12.99 -5.16 -9.10
CA GLU A 117 13.83 -3.97 -9.27
C GLU A 117 15.04 -4.25 -10.18
N VAL A 118 15.33 -5.52 -10.49
CA VAL A 118 16.39 -5.91 -11.41
C VAL A 118 15.89 -5.71 -12.84
N PRO A 119 16.58 -4.94 -13.69
CA PRO A 119 16.23 -4.83 -15.10
C PRO A 119 16.18 -6.21 -15.76
N THR A 120 15.12 -6.47 -16.55
CA THR A 120 14.99 -7.73 -17.27
C THR A 120 16.15 -7.97 -18.24
N LEU A 121 16.65 -6.91 -18.87
CA LEU A 121 17.83 -6.95 -19.73
C LEU A 121 19.08 -6.64 -18.91
N ALA A 122 20.14 -7.44 -19.12
CA ALA A 122 21.46 -7.12 -18.61
C ALA A 122 22.03 -5.86 -19.28
N ALA A 123 23.04 -5.26 -18.66
CA ALA A 123 23.72 -4.11 -19.24
C ALA A 123 24.35 -4.47 -20.59
N ASN A 124 23.99 -3.70 -21.63
CA ASN A 124 24.41 -3.89 -23.02
C ASN A 124 23.85 -5.15 -23.72
N GLU A 125 22.88 -5.84 -23.13
CA GLU A 125 22.19 -6.94 -23.78
C GLU A 125 21.22 -6.42 -24.84
N SER A 126 21.23 -7.04 -26.02
CA SER A 126 20.30 -6.75 -27.10
C SER A 126 19.22 -7.82 -27.19
N TRP A 127 18.12 -7.49 -27.88
CA TRP A 127 17.05 -8.46 -28.14
C TRP A 127 17.53 -9.71 -28.91
N LYS A 128 18.66 -9.64 -29.63
CA LYS A 128 19.23 -10.77 -30.36
C LYS A 128 19.94 -11.76 -29.44
N ASP A 129 20.51 -11.28 -28.35
CA ASP A 129 21.17 -12.11 -27.35
C ASP A 129 20.12 -12.97 -26.64
N LEU A 130 19.02 -12.32 -26.23
CA LEU A 130 17.87 -12.93 -25.56
C LEU A 130 17.14 -13.99 -26.39
N ALA A 131 17.18 -13.88 -27.72
CA ALA A 131 16.52 -14.82 -28.62
C ALA A 131 17.09 -16.25 -28.56
N ASN A 132 18.29 -16.42 -27.97
CA ASN A 132 18.95 -17.72 -27.84
C ASN A 132 18.81 -18.34 -26.44
N ASP A 133 18.12 -17.68 -25.51
CA ASP A 133 17.94 -18.17 -24.15
C ASP A 133 17.08 -19.44 -24.12
N VAL A 134 17.52 -20.41 -23.33
CA VAL A 134 16.76 -21.63 -23.05
C VAL A 134 16.11 -21.48 -21.67
N PHE A 135 14.78 -21.52 -21.64
CA PHE A 135 14.00 -21.40 -20.41
C PHE A 135 13.01 -22.55 -20.25
N ASP A 136 13.10 -23.27 -19.13
CA ASP A 136 12.16 -24.34 -18.77
C ASP A 136 10.96 -23.75 -18.01
N ALA A 137 9.87 -23.50 -18.74
CA ALA A 137 8.65 -22.95 -18.18
C ALA A 137 7.94 -23.91 -17.21
N ASP A 138 8.05 -25.23 -17.42
CA ASP A 138 7.42 -26.25 -16.57
C ASP A 138 8.12 -26.37 -15.22
N ALA A 139 9.45 -26.30 -15.21
CA ALA A 139 10.22 -26.22 -13.96
C ALA A 139 9.95 -24.91 -13.22
N ALA A 140 9.92 -23.77 -13.93
CA ALA A 140 9.68 -22.46 -13.32
C ALA A 140 8.26 -22.33 -12.73
N GLY A 141 7.24 -22.87 -13.40
CA GLY A 141 5.84 -22.81 -12.97
C GLY A 141 5.54 -23.59 -11.68
N LYS A 142 6.43 -24.51 -11.27
CA LYS A 142 6.31 -25.23 -9.98
C LYS A 142 6.65 -24.35 -8.77
N ARG A 143 7.22 -23.15 -8.97
CA ARG A 143 7.61 -22.25 -7.91
C ARG A 143 6.38 -21.64 -7.21
N GLY A 144 6.31 -21.81 -5.89
CA GLY A 144 5.41 -21.03 -5.03
C GLY A 144 6.02 -19.67 -4.67
N TYR A 145 5.19 -18.62 -4.60
CA TYR A 145 5.61 -17.25 -4.26
C TYR A 145 5.35 -16.86 -2.79
N GLY A 146 4.60 -17.66 -2.03
CA GLY A 146 4.42 -17.44 -0.59
C GLY A 146 3.69 -16.14 -0.19
N TYR A 147 2.90 -15.55 -1.09
CA TYR A 147 2.23 -14.27 -0.81
C TYR A 147 1.27 -14.30 0.37
N GLU A 148 0.61 -15.44 0.65
CA GLU A 148 -0.27 -15.59 1.82
C GLU A 148 0.48 -15.40 3.15
N VAL A 149 1.73 -15.87 3.23
CA VAL A 149 2.57 -15.67 4.44
C VAL A 149 2.89 -14.20 4.62
N LEU A 150 3.27 -13.51 3.53
CA LEU A 150 3.58 -12.09 3.58
C LEU A 150 2.34 -11.25 3.91
N ASP A 151 1.19 -11.59 3.34
CA ASP A 151 -0.08 -10.89 3.58
C ASP A 151 -0.54 -11.07 5.03
N GLN A 152 -0.41 -12.27 5.57
CA GLN A 152 -0.72 -12.55 6.97
C GLN A 152 0.16 -11.75 7.92
N LEU A 153 1.48 -11.68 7.66
CA LEU A 153 2.38 -10.84 8.45
C LEU A 153 1.98 -9.35 8.37
N ALA A 154 1.58 -8.85 7.20
CA ALA A 154 1.09 -7.48 7.06
C ALA A 154 -0.17 -7.24 7.91
N LEU A 155 -1.10 -8.19 7.95
CA LEU A 155 -2.30 -8.10 8.78
C LEU A 155 -2.00 -8.21 10.28
N GLU A 156 -1.05 -9.04 10.71
CA GLU A 156 -0.58 -9.12 12.09
C GLU A 156 -0.03 -7.76 12.58
N HIS A 157 0.82 -7.13 11.76
CA HIS A 157 1.32 -5.78 12.03
C HIS A 157 0.19 -4.74 12.07
N LEU A 158 -0.75 -4.78 11.11
CA LEU A 158 -1.89 -3.88 11.09
C LEU A 158 -2.77 -4.03 12.35
N MET A 159 -3.05 -5.26 12.78
CA MET A 159 -3.85 -5.56 13.97
C MET A 159 -3.08 -5.34 15.28
N GLY A 160 -1.76 -5.16 15.23
CA GLY A 160 -0.91 -4.98 16.41
C GLY A 160 -0.72 -6.26 17.21
N VAL A 161 -0.88 -7.43 16.59
CA VAL A 161 -0.67 -8.74 17.21
C VAL A 161 0.68 -9.28 16.76
N LEU A 162 1.72 -8.93 17.52
CA LEU A 162 3.07 -9.47 17.32
C LEU A 162 3.32 -10.56 18.36
N PRO A 163 4.06 -11.64 18.03
CA PRO A 163 4.56 -12.58 19.03
C PRO A 163 5.51 -11.91 20.02
#